data_AF-A0A8J5EQA2-F1
#
_entry.id   AF-A0A8J5EQA2-F1
#
_cell.length_a   1.000
_cell.length_b   1.000
_cell.length_c   1.000
_cell.angle_alpha   90.00
_cell.angle_beta   90.00
_cell.angle_gamma   90.00
#
_symmetry.space_group_name_H-M   'P 1'
#
loop_
_entity.id
_entity.type
_entity.pdbx_description
1 polymer ?
#
loop_
_entity_poly.entity_id
_entity_poly.type
_entity_poly.pdbx_seq_one_letter_code
_entity_poly.pdbx_strand_id
1 'polypeptide(L)' 'MDVYKRGAVGRSIDITHYSGYDELKHDLARMFSIEGHLEDRQRIGWKLVYVDHENDVLLVGDDPWE' A
#
# COMPACT_ATOMS: atom_id res chain seq x y z
N MET A 1 0.39 -1.41 -11.53
CA MET A 1 1.39 -1.66 -10.47
C MET A 1 1.06 -2.99 -9.82
N ASP A 2 2.04 -3.85 -9.62
CA ASP A 2 1.84 -5.11 -8.90
C ASP A 2 2.08 -4.95 -7.39
N VAL A 3 1.24 -5.60 -6.60
CA VAL A 3 1.24 -5.52 -5.14
C VAL A 3 1.31 -6.92 -4.56
N TYR A 4 2.16 -7.08 -3.55
CA TYR A 4 2.47 -8.38 -2.97
C TYR A 4 2.36 -8.36 -1.45
N LYS A 5 1.86 -9.47 -0.91
CA LYS A 5 1.89 -9.78 0.52
C LYS A 5 2.36 -11.23 0.68
N ARG A 6 3.31 -11.46 1.59
CA ARG A 6 3.80 -12.82 1.86
C ARG A 6 2.64 -13.72 2.32
N GLY A 7 2.53 -14.89 1.69
CA GLY A 7 1.46 -15.85 1.95
C GLY A 7 0.12 -15.50 1.30
N ALA A 8 0.08 -14.53 0.38
CA ALA A 8 -1.09 -14.19 -0.43
C ALA A 8 -0.76 -14.23 -1.93
N VAL A 9 -1.79 -14.34 -2.76
CA VAL A 9 -1.66 -14.20 -4.22
C VAL A 9 -1.45 -12.72 -4.56
N GLY A 10 -0.46 -12.43 -5.41
CA GLY A 10 -0.20 -11.08 -5.90
C GLY A 10 -1.40 -10.49 -6.65
N ARG A 11 -1.54 -9.16 -6.60
CA ARG A 11 -2.61 -8.41 -7.27
C ARG A 11 -1.99 -7.34 -8.18
N SER A 12 -2.71 -6.93 -9.21
CA SER A 12 -2.34 -5.77 -10.03
C SER A 12 -3.41 -4.71 -9.90
N ILE A 13 -2.98 -3.46 -9.71
CA ILE A 13 -3.84 -2.29 -9.53
C ILE A 13 -3.44 -1.17 -10.49
N ASP A 14 -4.37 -0.28 -10.78
CA ASP A 14 -4.08 1.01 -11.40
C ASP A 14 -4.05 2.09 -10.31
N ILE A 15 -2.87 2.65 -10.04
CA ILE A 15 -2.71 3.67 -9.00
C ILE A 15 -3.40 5.00 -9.35
N THR A 16 -3.61 5.25 -10.66
CA THR A 16 -4.22 6.50 -11.15
C THR A 16 -5.72 6.58 -10.86
N HIS A 17 -6.34 5.46 -10.48
CA HIS A 17 -7.75 5.41 -10.11
C HIS A 17 -8.03 5.87 -8.67
N TYR A 18 -6.98 6.09 -7.86
CA TYR A 18 -7.14 6.53 -6.47
C TYR A 18 -6.93 8.05 -6.37
N SER A 19 -7.66 8.67 -5.44
CA SER A 19 -7.59 10.10 -5.15
C SER A 19 -6.60 10.45 -4.04
N GLY A 20 -6.03 9.46 -3.37
CA GLY A 20 -5.12 9.64 -2.25
C GLY A 20 -4.60 8.34 -1.66
N TYR A 21 -3.58 8.45 -0.81
CA TYR A 21 -3.03 7.30 -0.08
C TYR A 21 -4.04 6.60 0.80
N ASP A 22 -5.00 7.32 1.39
CA ASP A 22 -5.99 6.71 2.28
C ASP A 22 -6.93 5.77 1.52
N GLU A 23 -7.36 6.17 0.32
CA GLU A 23 -8.19 5.33 -0.56
C GLU A 23 -7.42 4.09 -1.03
N LEU A 24 -6.17 4.29 -1.45
CA LEU A 24 -5.26 3.19 -1.84
C LEU A 24 -5.07 2.20 -0.68
N LYS A 25 -4.75 2.69 0.52
CA LYS A 25 -4.50 1.84 1.70
C LYS A 25 -5.74 1.05 2.09
N HIS A 26 -6.92 1.69 2.08
CA HIS A 26 -8.18 1.04 2.39
C HIS A 26 -8.48 -0.10 1.40
N ASP A 27 -8.31 0.16 0.10
CA ASP A 27 -8.59 -0.84 -0.93
C ASP A 27 -7.62 -2.02 -0.88
N LEU A 28 -6.33 -1.75 -0.70
CA LEU A 28 -5.32 -2.80 -0.51
C LEU A 28 -5.58 -3.62 0.76
N ALA A 29 -6.02 -2.99 1.84
CA ALA A 29 -6.36 -3.71 3.06
C ALA A 29 -7.49 -4.72 2.81
N ARG A 30 -8.51 -4.35 2.04
CA ARG A 30 -9.59 -5.26 1.62
C ARG A 30 -9.10 -6.37 0.69
N MET A 31 -8.26 -6.05 -0.31
CA MET A 31 -7.73 -7.04 -1.26
C MET A 31 -6.92 -8.16 -0.58
N PHE A 32 -6.31 -7.87 0.55
CA PHE A 32 -5.48 -8.80 1.32
C PHE A 32 -6.10 -9.25 2.65
N SER A 33 -7.36 -8.88 2.93
CA SER A 33 -8.09 -9.19 4.17
C SER A 33 -7.32 -8.80 5.44
N ILE A 34 -6.82 -7.57 5.45
CA ILE A 34 -6.08 -6.94 6.57
C ILE A 34 -6.63 -5.55 6.92
N GLU A 35 -7.93 -5.35 6.73
CA GLU A 35 -8.66 -4.14 7.14
C GLU A 35 -8.36 -3.78 8.60
N GLY A 36 -8.20 -2.48 8.90
CA GLY A 36 -7.84 -2.00 10.23
C GLY A 36 -6.36 -2.13 10.60
N HIS A 37 -5.53 -2.81 9.80
CA HIS A 37 -4.11 -2.98 10.10
C HIS A 37 -3.15 -2.10 9.29
N LEU A 38 -3.63 -1.45 8.23
CA LEU A 38 -2.83 -0.63 7.30
C LEU A 38 -3.11 0.88 7.45
N GLU A 39 -4.20 1.22 8.14
CA GLU A 39 -4.78 2.57 8.22
C GLU A 39 -4.22 3.40 9.39
N ASP A 40 -3.56 2.77 10.36
CA ASP A 40 -3.19 3.44 11.62
C ASP A 40 -1.66 3.58 11.77
N ARG A 41 -1.14 4.80 11.53
CA ARG A 41 0.29 5.13 11.62
C ARG A 41 0.89 4.92 13.02
N GLN A 42 0.07 4.84 14.08
CA GLN A 42 0.54 4.83 15.48
C GLN A 42 0.51 3.45 16.14
N ARG A 43 -0.03 2.41 15.48
CA ARG A 43 -0.09 1.04 16.02
C ARG A 43 0.96 0.13 15.38
N ILE A 44 1.36 -0.91 16.10
CA ILE A 44 2.18 -2.03 15.62
C ILE A 44 1.37 -2.75 14.53
N GLY A 45 1.48 -2.28 13.28
CA GLY A 45 0.65 -2.69 12.15
C GLY A 45 1.46 -2.98 10.89
N TRP A 46 0.75 -3.23 9.79
CA TRP A 46 1.39 -3.44 8.49
C TRP A 46 1.87 -2.11 7.92
N LYS A 47 3.07 -2.11 7.34
CA LYS A 47 3.61 -0.97 6.60
C LYS A 47 3.49 -1.24 5.11
N LEU A 48 2.98 -0.25 4.37
CA LEU A 48 2.94 -0.27 2.93
C LEU A 48 4.22 0.36 2.38
N VAL A 49 4.95 -0.39 1.56
CA VAL A 49 6.22 0.04 0.95
C VAL A 49 6.18 -0.17 -0.56
N TYR A 50 6.98 0.59 -1.29
CA TYR A 50 7.21 0.39 -2.72
C TYR A 50 8.71 0.35 -3.01
N VAL A 51 9.05 -0.23 -4.16
CA VAL A 51 10.41 -0.21 -4.70
C VAL A 51 10.43 0.77 -5.85
N ASP A 52 11.35 1.73 -5.82
CA ASP A 52 11.49 2.71 -6.88
C ASP A 52 12.41 2.21 -8.01
N HIS A 53 12.76 3.11 -8.92
CA HIS A 53 13.62 2.85 -10.07
C HIS A 53 15.12 2.68 -9.70
N GLU A 54 15.53 3.15 -8.51
CA GLU A 54 16.87 2.95 -7.95
C GLU A 54 16.96 1.66 -7.12
N ASN A 55 15.86 0.90 -7.06
CA ASN A 55 15.71 -0.34 -6.29
C ASN A 55 15.74 -0.09 -4.77
N ASP A 56 15.38 1.12 -4.33
CA ASP A 56 15.25 1.49 -2.93
C ASP A 56 13.84 1.19 -2.40
N VAL A 57 13.78 0.72 -1.15
CA VAL A 57 12.51 0.42 -0.46
C VAL A 57 12.05 1.65 0.30
N LEU A 58 10.97 2.26 -0.16
CA LEU A 58 10.43 3.51 0.37
C LEU A 58 9.04 3.29 1.00
N LEU A 59 8.71 4.10 2.01
CA LEU A 59 7.42 4.04 2.68
C LEU A 59 6.36 4.77 1.84
N VAL A 60 5.21 4.14 1.63
CA VAL A 60 4.11 4.79 0.90
C VAL A 60 3.44 5.86 1.77
N GLY A 61 3.40 7.08 1.26
CA GLY A 61 2.74 8.24 1.88
C GLY A 61 3.67 9.22 2.60
N ASP A 62 4.98 9.13 2.38
CA ASP A 62 5.93 10.16 2.80
C ASP A 62 5.98 11.32 1.79
N ASP A 63 5.85 11.03 0.51
CA ASP A 63 5.70 12.04 -0.54
C ASP A 63 4.23 12.53 -0.68
N PRO A 64 3.99 13.72 -1.26
CA PRO A 64 2.66 14.16 -1.63
C PRO A 64 2.01 13.22 -2.65
N TRP A 65 0.68 13.10 -2.60
CA TRP A 65 -0.09 12.40 -3.62
C TRP A 65 -0.33 13.32 -4.82
N GLU A 66 0.54 13.29 -5.84
CA GLU A 66 0.34 13.85 -7.20
C GLU A 66 1.31 13.23 -8.23
#